data_AF-A0A2P0QI80-F1
#
_entry.id   AF-A0A2P0QI80-F1
#
_cell.length_a   1.000
_cell.length_b   1.000
_cell.length_c   1.000
_cell.angle_alpha   90.00
_cell.angle_beta   90.00
_cell.angle_gamma   90.00
#
_symmetry.space_group_name_H-M   'P 1'
#
loop_
_entity.id
_entity.type
_entity.pdbx_description
1 polymer ?
#
loop_
_entity_poly.entity_id
_entity_poly.type
_entity_poly.pdbx_seq_one_letter_code
_entity_poly.pdbx_strand_id
1 'polypeptide(L)'
;MPIRSNSEQLGWIPRSIIRTFQRFFKQIGFQTDLFAIYEFRVSRYFAIASLQCFFFLILCPWIFQFFMKVIVFKCLEEFSTPVFLNFHQQEQALEQLKNFDAQIFFDTLINYKTEASIPNAEGVGGIPGAYSKVCSALPPLYALGEGKGEGEAPLTLTLTLATATQRQRVMGLRGSLSPDWIYQTANFYSKQSFYIITNWILDLTTLLFFLLLLFLSKPQIIIFKTFLIESLFSLSETTKCFFLIFFLDLLVGFHSSKSWEVFLQFIFEHFGFQINQNFIFFFISTFPVFLDTIFKYWIFRYLNKISPSTVATYQAMIE
;
A
#
# COMPACT_ATOMS: atom_id res chain seq x y z
N MET A 1 46.94 -5.13 100.18
CA MET A 1 46.80 -4.59 98.81
C MET A 1 47.26 -5.66 97.82
N PRO A 2 46.63 -5.83 96.63
CA PRO A 2 45.64 -4.98 96.00
C PRO A 2 44.24 -5.61 95.86
N ILE A 3 43.29 -4.71 95.60
CA ILE A 3 41.86 -4.91 95.39
C ILE A 3 41.65 -5.22 93.90
N ARG A 4 40.90 -6.27 93.58
CA ARG A 4 40.51 -6.60 92.20
C ARG A 4 39.25 -5.81 91.85
N SER A 5 39.40 -4.68 91.17
CA SER A 5 38.29 -3.94 90.58
C SER A 5 37.90 -4.58 89.25
N ASN A 6 36.77 -5.31 89.23
CA ASN A 6 36.08 -5.58 87.97
C ASN A 6 35.23 -4.35 87.65
N SER A 7 35.76 -3.48 86.80
CA SER A 7 34.97 -2.45 86.14
C SER A 7 34.02 -3.12 85.15
N GLU A 8 32.78 -3.36 85.56
CA GLU A 8 31.70 -3.56 84.60
C GLU A 8 31.58 -2.28 83.77
N GLN A 9 31.95 -2.35 82.49
CA GLN A 9 31.67 -1.29 81.54
C GLN A 9 30.15 -1.12 81.46
N LEU A 10 29.63 -0.03 82.06
CA LEU A 10 28.31 0.49 81.75
C LEU A 10 28.28 0.89 80.27
N GLY A 11 27.89 -0.04 79.40
CA GLY A 11 27.33 0.31 78.11
C GLY A 11 26.08 1.14 78.35
N TRP A 12 26.14 2.43 78.07
CA TRP A 12 25.14 3.48 78.34
C TRP A 12 23.75 3.28 77.70
N ILE A 13 23.41 2.09 77.20
CA ILE A 13 22.11 1.79 76.59
C ILE A 13 21.60 0.42 77.10
N PRO A 14 20.43 0.38 77.78
CA PRO A 14 19.81 -0.87 78.21
C PRO A 14 19.48 -1.79 77.03
N ARG A 15 19.86 -3.07 77.11
CA ARG A 15 19.58 -4.08 76.07
C ARG A 15 18.08 -4.26 75.78
N SER A 16 17.21 -3.90 76.71
CA SER A 16 15.75 -3.91 76.52
C SER A 16 15.31 -2.90 75.46
N ILE A 17 15.86 -1.69 75.46
CA ILE A 17 15.53 -0.64 74.49
C ILE A 17 16.05 -1.01 73.11
N ILE A 18 17.27 -1.56 73.01
CA ILE A 18 17.83 -2.05 71.73
C ILE A 18 16.91 -3.11 71.10
N ARG A 19 16.35 -4.01 71.92
CA ARG A 19 15.54 -5.13 71.44
C ARG A 19 14.14 -4.68 71.02
N THR A 20 13.59 -3.67 71.71
CA THR A 20 12.34 -3.03 71.32
C THR A 20 12.52 -2.19 70.06
N PHE A 21 13.62 -1.43 69.93
CA PHE A 21 13.96 -0.69 68.71
C PHE A 21 14.23 -1.61 67.51
N GLN A 22 14.87 -2.76 67.73
CA GLN A 22 15.04 -3.78 66.68
C GLN A 22 13.70 -4.39 66.24
N ARG A 23 12.78 -4.67 67.17
CA ARG A 23 11.42 -5.13 66.84
C ARG A 23 10.62 -4.04 66.11
N PHE A 24 10.77 -2.80 66.53
CA PHE A 24 10.16 -1.62 65.91
C PHE A 24 10.70 -1.39 64.49
N PHE A 25 12.02 -1.34 64.27
CA PHE A 25 12.62 -1.27 62.93
C PHE A 25 12.30 -2.49 62.05
N LYS A 26 12.14 -3.68 62.65
CA LYS A 26 11.67 -4.87 61.95
C LYS A 26 10.18 -4.78 61.57
N GLN A 27 9.38 -4.06 62.35
CA GLN A 27 7.95 -3.81 62.07
C GLN A 27 7.72 -2.58 61.16
N ILE A 28 8.66 -1.63 61.09
CA ILE A 28 8.48 -0.33 60.42
C ILE A 28 9.38 -0.11 59.20
N GLY A 29 10.56 -0.73 59.10
CA GLY A 29 11.65 -0.07 58.36
C GLY A 29 12.17 -0.67 57.05
N PHE A 30 11.94 -1.94 56.71
CA PHE A 30 12.74 -2.54 55.62
C PHE A 30 12.06 -3.56 54.71
N GLN A 31 10.82 -3.99 54.96
CA GLN A 31 10.12 -4.89 54.03
C GLN A 31 9.18 -4.19 53.06
N THR A 32 8.60 -3.05 53.41
CA THR A 32 7.68 -2.31 52.54
C THR A 32 8.42 -1.45 51.51
N ASP A 33 9.46 -0.73 51.92
CA ASP A 33 10.16 0.21 51.03
C ASP A 33 11.06 -0.53 50.03
N LEU A 34 11.77 -1.57 50.45
CA LEU A 34 12.59 -2.38 49.53
C LEU A 34 11.74 -3.21 48.56
N PHE A 35 10.59 -3.72 49.02
CA PHE A 35 9.65 -4.44 48.15
C PHE A 35 9.00 -3.49 47.14
N ALA A 36 8.54 -2.31 47.57
CA ALA A 36 8.00 -1.29 46.68
C ALA A 36 9.05 -0.77 45.68
N ILE A 37 10.29 -0.55 46.12
CA ILE A 37 11.40 -0.18 45.23
C ILE A 37 11.71 -1.31 44.24
N TYR A 38 11.66 -2.56 44.66
CA TYR A 38 11.86 -3.72 43.79
C TYR A 38 10.74 -3.84 42.75
N GLU A 39 9.49 -3.77 43.18
CA GLU A 39 8.29 -3.79 42.32
C GLU A 39 8.32 -2.66 41.29
N PHE A 40 8.65 -1.45 41.72
CA PHE A 40 8.81 -0.30 40.83
C PHE A 40 9.93 -0.51 39.80
N ARG A 41 11.07 -1.06 40.21
CA ARG A 41 12.19 -1.37 39.28
C ARG A 41 11.82 -2.44 38.27
N VAL A 42 11.12 -3.49 38.71
CA VAL A 42 10.66 -4.58 37.86
C VAL A 42 9.62 -4.08 36.86
N SER A 43 8.63 -3.30 37.30
CA SER A 43 7.63 -2.67 36.42
C SER A 43 8.27 -1.78 35.36
N ARG A 44 9.25 -0.95 35.76
CA ARG A 44 10.03 -0.14 34.80
C ARG A 44 10.81 -0.97 33.81
N TYR A 45 11.44 -2.06 34.24
CA TYR A 45 12.16 -2.96 33.34
C TYR A 45 11.20 -3.57 32.30
N PHE A 46 10.04 -4.07 32.72
CA PHE A 46 9.02 -4.59 31.81
C PHE A 46 8.53 -3.53 30.82
N ALA A 47 8.29 -2.30 31.29
CA ALA A 47 7.87 -1.18 30.43
C ALA A 47 8.95 -0.79 29.40
N ILE A 48 10.22 -0.72 29.80
CA ILE A 48 11.31 -0.39 28.87
C ILE A 48 11.52 -1.52 27.86
N ALA A 49 11.52 -2.78 28.32
CA ALA A 49 11.68 -3.94 27.44
C ALA A 49 10.52 -4.08 26.45
N SER A 50 9.28 -3.79 26.88
CA SER A 50 8.09 -3.81 26.03
C SER A 50 8.13 -2.72 24.97
N LEU A 51 8.50 -1.48 25.34
CA LEU A 51 8.70 -0.38 24.40
C LEU A 51 9.82 -0.68 23.41
N GLN A 52 10.96 -1.19 23.89
CA GLN A 52 12.07 -1.57 23.02
C GLN A 52 11.65 -2.66 22.04
N CYS A 53 10.90 -3.67 22.48
CA CYS A 53 10.34 -4.70 21.61
C CYS A 53 9.41 -4.08 20.55
N PHE A 54 8.51 -3.18 20.94
CA PHE A 54 7.58 -2.52 20.03
C PHE A 54 8.32 -1.76 18.92
N PHE A 55 9.27 -0.90 19.28
CA PHE A 55 10.07 -0.17 18.29
C PHE A 55 10.92 -1.10 17.44
N PHE A 56 11.50 -2.15 18.02
CA PHE A 56 12.30 -3.12 17.29
C PHE A 56 11.46 -3.88 16.23
N LEU A 57 10.25 -4.32 16.58
CA LEU A 57 9.35 -5.02 15.65
C LEU A 57 8.88 -4.13 14.48
N ILE A 58 8.81 -2.81 14.68
CA ILE A 58 8.37 -1.86 13.65
C ILE A 58 9.54 -1.39 12.78
N LEU A 59 10.65 -0.98 13.41
CA LEU A 59 11.77 -0.37 12.71
C LEU A 59 12.60 -1.42 11.96
N CYS A 60 12.77 -2.61 12.51
CA CYS A 60 13.68 -3.61 11.93
C CYS A 60 13.21 -4.10 10.54
N PRO A 61 11.94 -4.46 10.31
CA PRO A 61 11.46 -4.82 8.97
C PRO A 61 11.54 -3.67 7.98
N TRP A 62 11.32 -2.42 8.42
CA TRP A 62 11.42 -1.25 7.55
C TRP A 62 12.86 -0.98 7.10
N ILE A 63 13.81 -1.07 8.04
CA ILE A 63 15.24 -0.96 7.74
C ILE A 63 15.67 -2.09 6.81
N PHE A 64 15.23 -3.32 7.08
CA PHE A 64 15.51 -4.47 6.22
C PHE A 64 14.95 -4.28 4.80
N GLN A 65 13.69 -3.85 4.65
CA GLN A 65 13.07 -3.53 3.37
C GLN A 65 13.90 -2.51 2.59
N PHE A 66 14.38 -1.46 3.25
CA PHE A 66 15.21 -0.43 2.62
C PHE A 66 16.51 -1.02 2.05
N PHE A 67 17.26 -1.79 2.85
CA PHE A 67 18.50 -2.43 2.40
C PHE A 67 18.25 -3.47 1.31
N MET A 68 17.23 -4.31 1.48
CA MET A 68 16.88 -5.32 0.48
C MET A 68 16.46 -4.70 -0.83
N LYS A 69 15.76 -3.56 -0.82
CA LYS A 69 15.40 -2.85 -2.05
C LYS A 69 16.65 -2.43 -2.83
N VAL A 70 17.68 -1.91 -2.16
CA VAL A 70 18.94 -1.50 -2.81
C VAL A 70 19.65 -2.71 -3.43
N ILE A 71 19.70 -3.84 -2.71
CA ILE A 71 20.34 -5.07 -3.18
C ILE A 71 19.58 -5.68 -4.36
N VAL A 72 18.26 -5.84 -4.24
CA VAL A 72 17.41 -6.44 -5.28
C VAL A 72 17.41 -5.56 -6.53
N PHE A 73 17.32 -4.24 -6.41
CA PHE A 73 17.33 -3.34 -7.58
C PHE A 73 18.62 -3.50 -8.38
N LYS A 74 19.79 -3.48 -7.69
CA LYS A 74 21.09 -3.67 -8.34
C LYS A 74 21.22 -5.06 -8.97
N CYS A 75 20.72 -6.10 -8.30
CA CYS A 75 20.77 -7.47 -8.81
C CYS A 75 19.86 -7.65 -10.03
N LEU A 76 18.68 -7.04 -10.03
CA LEU A 76 17.68 -7.22 -11.08
C LEU A 76 17.98 -6.38 -12.32
N GLU A 77 18.65 -5.23 -12.17
CA GLU A 77 19.04 -4.35 -13.29
C GLU A 77 19.96 -5.05 -14.30
N GLU A 78 20.73 -6.04 -13.85
CA GLU A 78 21.59 -6.87 -14.71
C GLU A 78 20.78 -7.85 -15.59
N PHE A 79 19.52 -8.14 -15.23
CA PHE A 79 18.65 -9.03 -15.98
C PHE A 79 17.73 -8.24 -16.92
N SER A 80 17.67 -8.65 -18.19
CA SER A 80 16.69 -8.10 -19.15
C SER A 80 15.28 -8.52 -18.75
N THR A 81 14.44 -7.56 -18.34
CA THR A 81 13.04 -7.82 -18.02
C THR A 81 12.18 -7.83 -19.29
N PRO A 82 11.16 -8.71 -19.37
CA PRO A 82 10.23 -8.68 -20.49
C PRO A 82 9.48 -7.34 -20.53
N VAL A 83 9.13 -6.89 -21.74
CA VAL A 83 8.40 -5.63 -21.94
C VAL A 83 7.01 -5.66 -21.27
N PHE A 84 6.34 -6.81 -21.30
CA PHE A 84 5.06 -7.04 -20.64
C PHE A 84 5.17 -8.25 -19.73
N LEU A 85 4.69 -8.10 -18.49
CA LEU A 85 4.64 -9.18 -17.50
C LEU A 85 3.37 -10.04 -17.66
N ASN A 86 2.23 -9.38 -17.91
CA ASN A 86 0.92 -10.04 -17.99
C ASN A 86 0.13 -9.62 -19.23
N PHE A 87 -0.86 -10.45 -19.60
CA PHE A 87 -1.74 -10.20 -20.75
C PHE A 87 -2.49 -8.87 -20.63
N HIS A 88 -2.80 -8.46 -19.41
CA HIS A 88 -3.53 -7.23 -19.14
C HIS A 88 -2.71 -5.97 -19.48
N GLN A 89 -1.43 -5.93 -19.11
CA GLN A 89 -0.52 -4.84 -19.49
C GLN A 89 -0.41 -4.74 -21.01
N GLN A 90 -0.41 -5.87 -21.71
CA GLN A 90 -0.42 -5.90 -23.17
C GLN A 90 -1.73 -5.34 -23.74
N GLU A 91 -2.89 -5.68 -23.15
CA GLU A 91 -4.19 -5.13 -23.55
C GLU A 91 -4.26 -3.62 -23.33
N GLN A 92 -3.80 -3.12 -22.19
CA GLN A 92 -3.72 -1.68 -21.91
C GLN A 92 -2.78 -0.96 -22.87
N ALA A 93 -1.61 -1.52 -23.12
CA ALA A 93 -0.66 -0.93 -24.08
C ALA A 93 -1.27 -0.87 -25.48
N LEU A 94 -2.04 -1.88 -25.87
CA LEU A 94 -2.72 -1.96 -27.14
C LEU A 94 -3.91 -0.98 -27.23
N GLU A 95 -4.65 -0.79 -26.16
CA GLU A 95 -5.72 0.22 -26.08
C GLU A 95 -5.16 1.64 -26.17
N GLN A 96 -4.10 1.94 -25.41
CA GLN A 96 -3.40 3.22 -25.48
C GLN A 96 -2.88 3.48 -26.89
N LEU A 97 -2.31 2.46 -27.52
CA LEU A 97 -1.87 2.52 -28.91
C LEU A 97 -3.03 2.85 -29.86
N LYS A 98 -4.15 2.14 -29.75
CA LYS A 98 -5.34 2.42 -30.58
C LYS A 98 -5.86 3.84 -30.39
N ASN A 99 -5.91 4.32 -29.15
CA ASN A 99 -6.39 5.67 -28.84
C ASN A 99 -5.47 6.74 -29.43
N PHE A 100 -4.15 6.52 -29.37
CA PHE A 100 -3.16 7.41 -29.96
C PHE A 100 -3.21 7.40 -31.49
N ASP A 101 -3.33 6.21 -32.11
CA ASP A 101 -3.54 6.06 -33.55
C ASP A 101 -4.81 6.83 -33.99
N ALA A 102 -5.89 6.76 -33.20
CA ALA A 102 -7.13 7.49 -33.47
C ALA A 102 -6.95 9.01 -33.34
N GLN A 103 -6.17 9.49 -32.36
CA GLN A 103 -5.85 10.92 -32.19
C GLN A 103 -5.05 11.45 -33.38
N ILE A 104 -3.96 10.78 -33.76
CA ILE A 104 -3.14 11.17 -34.93
C ILE A 104 -4.01 11.23 -36.19
N PHE A 105 -4.84 10.21 -36.40
CA PHE A 105 -5.75 10.16 -37.54
C PHE A 105 -6.72 11.34 -37.55
N PHE A 106 -7.31 11.66 -36.39
CA PHE A 106 -8.24 12.77 -36.24
C PHE A 106 -7.58 14.13 -36.47
N ASP A 107 -6.37 14.36 -35.94
CA ASP A 107 -5.59 15.58 -36.15
C ASP A 107 -5.24 15.76 -37.63
N THR A 108 -4.87 14.67 -38.31
CA THR A 108 -4.60 14.67 -39.75
C THR A 108 -5.85 15.07 -40.55
N LEU A 109 -7.03 14.58 -40.15
CA LEU A 109 -8.31 14.95 -40.79
C LEU A 109 -8.65 16.43 -40.58
N ILE A 110 -8.43 16.97 -39.37
CA ILE A 110 -8.65 18.39 -39.07
C ILE A 110 -7.72 19.26 -39.91
N ASN A 111 -6.43 18.93 -39.97
CA ASN A 111 -5.44 19.69 -40.74
C ASN A 111 -5.77 19.67 -42.23
N TYR A 112 -6.15 18.51 -42.77
CA TYR A 112 -6.62 18.39 -44.16
C TYR A 112 -7.82 19.30 -44.44
N LYS A 113 -8.85 19.30 -43.58
CA LYS A 113 -10.04 20.15 -43.75
C LYS A 113 -9.68 21.65 -43.67
N THR A 114 -8.74 22.00 -42.80
CA THR A 114 -8.29 23.39 -42.61
C THR A 114 -7.54 23.89 -43.83
N GLU A 115 -6.61 23.10 -44.38
CA GLU A 115 -5.86 23.44 -45.59
C GLU A 115 -6.76 23.48 -46.85
N ALA A 116 -7.73 22.57 -46.96
CA ALA A 116 -8.70 22.56 -48.07
C ALA A 116 -9.69 23.74 -48.03
N SER A 117 -9.80 24.45 -46.90
CA SER A 117 -10.68 25.62 -46.73
C SER A 117 -10.00 26.96 -46.99
N ILE A 118 -8.69 26.98 -47.30
CA ILE A 118 -7.97 28.19 -47.72
C ILE A 118 -8.06 28.28 -49.25
N PRO A 119 -8.84 29.22 -49.83
CA PRO A 119 -8.81 29.45 -51.26
C PRO A 119 -7.49 30.14 -51.63
N ASN A 120 -6.71 29.52 -52.52
CA ASN A 120 -5.54 30.09 -53.22
C ASN A 120 -5.02 31.43 -52.67
N ALA A 121 -4.05 31.38 -51.76
CA ALA A 121 -3.10 32.48 -51.62
C ALA A 121 -1.84 32.07 -52.39
N GLU A 122 -1.65 32.68 -53.55
CA GLU A 122 -0.44 32.55 -54.35
C GLU A 122 0.80 32.94 -53.53
N GLY A 123 1.80 32.05 -53.56
CA GLY A 123 3.20 32.38 -53.31
C GLY A 123 3.66 32.35 -51.86
N VAL A 124 4.26 31.23 -51.42
CA VAL A 124 5.61 31.16 -50.81
C VAL A 124 6.11 29.71 -50.97
N GLY A 125 7.34 29.56 -51.44
CA GLY A 125 7.96 28.27 -51.78
C GLY A 125 8.53 27.46 -50.61
N GLY A 126 8.68 26.15 -50.86
CA GLY A 126 9.38 25.13 -50.06
C GLY A 126 8.58 24.67 -48.84
N ILE A 127 8.31 23.40 -48.53
CA ILE A 127 8.94 22.06 -48.70
C ILE A 127 7.83 21.03 -48.27
N PRO A 128 7.90 19.68 -48.43
CA PRO A 128 8.48 18.80 -49.44
C PRO A 128 7.40 18.00 -50.22
N GLY A 129 7.78 17.44 -51.37
CA GLY A 129 6.96 16.64 -52.29
C GLY A 129 6.37 15.30 -51.78
N ALA A 130 6.16 15.13 -50.47
CA ALA A 130 5.47 13.98 -49.90
C ALA A 130 3.93 14.13 -49.99
N TYR A 131 3.41 15.35 -49.88
CA TYR A 131 1.97 15.63 -49.76
C TYR A 131 1.22 15.69 -51.10
N SER A 132 1.92 16.02 -52.20
CA SER A 132 1.32 15.99 -53.56
C SER A 132 0.86 14.59 -53.98
N LYS A 133 1.50 13.53 -53.47
CA LYS A 133 1.07 12.13 -53.70
C LYS A 133 -0.20 11.73 -52.95
N VAL A 134 -0.62 12.49 -51.95
CA VAL A 134 -1.90 12.30 -51.25
C VAL A 134 -3.05 12.84 -52.11
N CYS A 135 -2.83 13.96 -52.81
CA CYS A 135 -3.85 14.63 -53.63
C CYS A 135 -4.31 13.84 -54.85
N SER A 136 -3.53 12.89 -55.37
CA SER A 136 -3.91 12.05 -56.52
C SER A 136 -4.43 10.66 -56.13
N ALA A 137 -4.53 10.36 -54.84
CA ALA A 137 -4.78 9.00 -54.33
C ALA A 137 -6.11 8.81 -53.59
N LEU A 138 -6.90 9.86 -53.36
CA LEU A 138 -8.26 9.75 -52.81
C LEU A 138 -9.29 9.93 -53.95
N PRO A 139 -10.13 8.93 -54.25
CA PRO A 139 -11.25 9.13 -55.16
C PRO A 139 -12.25 10.10 -54.52
N PRO A 140 -12.93 10.97 -55.31
CA PRO A 140 -14.00 11.80 -54.79
C PRO A 140 -15.13 10.89 -54.30
N LEU A 141 -15.45 10.98 -53.00
CA LEU A 141 -16.54 10.23 -52.35
C LEU A 141 -17.94 10.75 -52.72
N TYR A 142 -18.08 11.38 -53.90
CA TYR A 142 -19.33 11.97 -54.39
C TYR A 142 -19.45 11.80 -55.90
N ALA A 143 -19.82 10.60 -56.33
CA ALA A 143 -20.34 10.35 -57.68
C ALA A 143 -21.30 9.16 -57.63
N LEU A 144 -22.37 9.28 -56.83
CA LEU A 144 -23.57 8.46 -56.96
C LEU A 144 -24.60 9.33 -57.70
N GLY A 145 -24.61 9.24 -59.03
CA GLY A 145 -25.52 10.00 -59.87
C GLY A 145 -25.40 9.62 -61.35
N GLU A 146 -26.32 8.75 -61.77
CA GLU A 146 -26.85 8.58 -63.13
C GLU A 146 -25.98 7.99 -64.26
N GLY A 147 -26.17 6.68 -64.50
CA GLY A 147 -26.67 6.15 -65.77
C GLY A 147 -25.76 6.14 -67.02
N LYS A 148 -25.36 4.92 -67.41
CA LYS A 148 -25.69 4.24 -68.70
C LYS A 148 -24.45 3.62 -69.38
N GLY A 149 -24.48 2.29 -69.54
CA GLY A 149 -23.80 1.57 -70.63
C GLY A 149 -22.55 0.75 -70.29
N GLU A 150 -22.75 -0.57 -70.25
CA GLU A 150 -21.87 -1.66 -70.74
C GLU A 150 -20.52 -1.97 -70.03
N GLY A 151 -20.45 -3.19 -69.45
CA GLY A 151 -19.21 -3.88 -69.09
C GLY A 151 -19.04 -4.19 -67.60
N GLU A 152 -19.76 -5.18 -67.07
CA GLU A 152 -19.64 -5.62 -65.67
C GLU A 152 -18.35 -6.40 -65.41
N ALA A 153 -17.30 -5.73 -64.93
CA ALA A 153 -16.37 -6.33 -63.97
C ALA A 153 -16.94 -6.09 -62.56
N PRO A 154 -16.82 -7.03 -61.60
CA PRO A 154 -17.62 -6.97 -60.38
C PRO A 154 -17.16 -5.78 -59.52
N LEU A 155 -18.05 -4.79 -59.41
CA LEU A 155 -17.93 -3.58 -58.58
C LEU A 155 -17.50 -3.85 -57.13
N THR A 156 -17.70 -5.07 -56.63
CA THR A 156 -17.26 -5.50 -55.31
C THR A 156 -15.75 -5.71 -55.21
N LEU A 157 -15.07 -6.20 -56.27
CA LEU A 157 -13.61 -6.40 -56.28
C LEU A 157 -12.84 -5.08 -56.39
N THR A 158 -13.36 -4.13 -57.16
CA THR A 158 -12.72 -2.81 -57.31
C THR A 158 -12.83 -1.98 -56.03
N LEU A 159 -13.96 -2.05 -55.32
CA LEU A 159 -14.15 -1.37 -54.03
C LEU A 159 -13.32 -2.03 -52.91
N THR A 160 -13.19 -3.36 -52.89
CA THR A 160 -12.31 -4.05 -51.94
C THR A 160 -10.83 -3.83 -52.23
N LEU A 161 -10.42 -3.80 -53.50
CA LEU A 161 -9.04 -3.49 -53.88
C LEU A 161 -8.67 -2.03 -53.61
N ALA A 162 -9.58 -1.08 -53.86
CA ALA A 162 -9.40 0.33 -53.55
C ALA A 162 -9.28 0.57 -52.04
N THR A 163 -10.17 -0.04 -51.24
CA THR A 163 -10.10 0.05 -49.77
C THR A 163 -8.87 -0.66 -49.20
N ALA A 164 -8.42 -1.78 -49.79
CA ALA A 164 -7.19 -2.48 -49.42
C ALA A 164 -5.93 -1.66 -49.74
N THR A 165 -5.86 -1.01 -50.91
CA THR A 165 -4.73 -0.14 -51.30
C THR A 165 -4.69 1.15 -50.49
N GLN A 166 -5.85 1.71 -50.13
CA GLN A 166 -5.94 2.86 -49.23
C GLN A 166 -5.49 2.49 -47.81
N ARG A 167 -5.89 1.31 -47.31
CA ARG A 167 -5.36 0.74 -46.05
C ARG A 167 -3.83 0.55 -46.10
N GLN A 168 -3.29 0.01 -47.19
CA GLN A 168 -1.83 -0.16 -47.34
C GLN A 168 -1.06 1.16 -47.40
N ARG A 169 -1.61 2.22 -48.04
CA ARG A 169 -0.95 3.53 -48.10
C ARG A 169 -1.04 4.34 -46.81
N VAL A 170 -2.17 4.26 -46.10
CA VAL A 170 -2.30 4.82 -44.75
C VAL A 170 -1.35 4.08 -43.79
N MET A 171 -1.18 2.76 -43.94
CA MET A 171 -0.14 2.01 -43.23
C MET A 171 1.29 2.38 -43.61
N GLY A 172 1.55 2.87 -44.83
CA GLY A 172 2.86 3.41 -45.23
C GLY A 172 3.18 4.77 -44.59
N LEU A 173 2.18 5.64 -44.43
CA LEU A 173 2.29 6.90 -43.68
C LEU A 173 2.43 6.66 -42.17
N ARG A 174 1.82 5.58 -41.65
CA ARG A 174 1.95 5.06 -40.28
C ARG A 174 3.39 4.77 -39.85
N GLY A 175 4.27 4.44 -40.79
CA GLY A 175 5.69 4.19 -40.52
C GLY A 175 6.53 5.45 -40.27
N SER A 176 6.01 6.65 -40.59
CA SER A 176 6.77 7.91 -40.47
C SER A 176 6.35 8.80 -39.30
N LEU A 177 5.20 8.57 -38.67
CA LEU A 177 4.79 9.28 -37.47
C LEU A 177 5.30 8.58 -36.20
N SER A 178 6.46 9.09 -35.77
CA SER A 178 7.15 8.94 -34.47
C SER A 178 7.45 7.50 -33.96
N PRO A 179 8.43 6.78 -34.55
CA PRO A 179 8.99 5.55 -33.95
C PRO A 179 9.46 5.72 -32.47
N ASP A 180 9.68 6.96 -32.04
CA ASP A 180 10.04 7.31 -30.67
C ASP A 180 8.97 6.93 -29.65
N TRP A 181 7.67 7.06 -29.95
CA TRP A 181 6.64 6.76 -28.95
C TRP A 181 6.50 5.25 -28.73
N ILE A 182 6.63 4.41 -29.77
CA ILE A 182 6.62 2.94 -29.64
C ILE A 182 7.72 2.51 -28.68
N TYR A 183 8.92 3.07 -28.88
CA TYR A 183 10.07 2.81 -28.02
C TYR A 183 9.84 3.32 -26.58
N GLN A 184 9.28 4.53 -26.42
CA GLN A 184 8.95 5.09 -25.11
C GLN A 184 7.90 4.25 -24.37
N THR A 185 6.85 3.80 -25.05
CA THR A 185 5.81 2.92 -24.50
C THR A 185 6.41 1.58 -24.09
N ALA A 186 7.21 0.96 -24.95
CA ALA A 186 7.90 -0.29 -24.60
C ALA A 186 8.81 -0.13 -23.38
N ASN A 187 9.57 0.96 -23.29
CA ASN A 187 10.43 1.24 -22.14
C ASN A 187 9.63 1.52 -20.86
N PHE A 188 8.49 2.21 -20.98
CA PHE A 188 7.59 2.48 -19.85
C PHE A 188 7.06 1.17 -19.25
N TYR A 189 6.50 0.28 -20.07
CA TYR A 189 5.96 -1.00 -19.60
C TYR A 189 7.06 -1.97 -19.13
N SER A 190 8.25 -1.94 -19.75
CA SER A 190 9.41 -2.71 -19.27
C SER A 190 9.83 -2.24 -17.86
N LYS A 191 9.94 -0.93 -17.63
CA LYS A 191 10.22 -0.36 -16.30
C LYS A 191 9.13 -0.72 -15.29
N GLN A 192 7.86 -0.62 -15.68
CA GLN A 192 6.75 -0.99 -14.80
C GLN A 192 6.82 -2.48 -14.42
N SER A 193 7.08 -3.36 -15.38
CA SER A 193 7.25 -4.80 -15.14
C SER A 193 8.42 -5.09 -14.19
N PHE A 194 9.53 -4.39 -14.38
CA PHE A 194 10.68 -4.44 -13.47
C PHE A 194 10.32 -4.06 -12.03
N TYR A 195 9.58 -2.96 -11.83
CA TYR A 195 9.13 -2.53 -10.51
C TYR A 195 8.20 -3.55 -9.86
N ILE A 196 7.24 -4.10 -10.63
CA ILE A 196 6.33 -5.13 -10.12
C ILE A 196 7.12 -6.35 -9.64
N ILE A 197 8.02 -6.90 -10.47
CA ILE A 197 8.85 -8.06 -10.07
C ILE A 197 9.67 -7.75 -8.82
N THR A 198 10.30 -6.58 -8.78
CA THR A 198 11.10 -6.12 -7.63
C THR A 198 10.24 -6.07 -6.36
N ASN A 199 9.04 -5.50 -6.44
CA ASN A 199 8.10 -5.42 -5.32
C ASN A 199 7.69 -6.80 -4.81
N TRP A 200 7.36 -7.73 -5.72
CA TRP A 200 7.01 -9.11 -5.35
C TRP A 200 8.14 -9.82 -4.60
N ILE A 201 9.37 -9.76 -5.12
CA ILE A 201 10.55 -10.36 -4.48
C ILE A 201 10.79 -9.72 -3.11
N LEU A 202 10.71 -8.39 -3.06
CA LEU A 202 11.00 -7.62 -1.87
C LEU A 202 9.98 -7.90 -0.76
N ASP A 203 8.69 -7.91 -1.08
CA ASP A 203 7.62 -8.22 -0.13
C ASP A 203 7.71 -9.64 0.40
N LEU A 204 7.96 -10.63 -0.48
CA LEU A 204 8.13 -12.02 -0.06
C LEU A 204 9.33 -12.17 0.90
N THR A 205 10.44 -11.52 0.57
CA THR A 205 11.65 -11.59 1.38
C THR A 205 11.48 -10.89 2.72
N THR A 206 10.80 -9.75 2.75
CA THR A 206 10.50 -9.01 3.98
C THR A 206 9.46 -9.71 4.83
N LEU A 207 8.47 -10.38 4.22
CA LEU A 207 7.54 -11.24 4.95
C LEU A 207 8.30 -12.39 5.62
N LEU A 208 9.19 -13.08 4.90
CA LEU A 208 10.00 -14.16 5.46
C LEU A 208 10.89 -13.66 6.60
N PHE A 209 11.55 -12.51 6.41
CA PHE A 209 12.35 -11.88 7.45
C PHE A 209 11.52 -11.50 8.67
N PHE A 210 10.34 -10.93 8.47
CA PHE A 210 9.44 -10.58 9.57
C PHE A 210 8.97 -11.81 10.33
N LEU A 211 8.61 -12.90 9.65
CA LEU A 211 8.26 -14.18 10.30
C LEU A 211 9.43 -14.75 11.11
N LEU A 212 10.65 -14.71 10.56
CA LEU A 212 11.86 -15.11 11.27
C LEU A 212 12.11 -14.23 12.48
N LEU A 213 11.94 -12.91 12.35
CA LEU A 213 12.06 -11.95 13.44
C LEU A 213 11.04 -12.22 14.54
N LEU A 214 9.77 -12.50 14.20
CA LEU A 214 8.75 -12.90 15.17
C LEU A 214 9.08 -14.22 15.89
N PHE A 215 9.78 -15.14 15.21
CA PHE A 215 10.25 -16.39 15.81
C PHE A 215 11.45 -16.18 16.75
N LEU A 216 12.41 -15.33 16.38
CA LEU A 216 13.56 -15.00 17.24
C LEU A 216 13.15 -14.17 18.46
N SER A 217 12.24 -13.20 18.27
CA SER A 217 11.80 -12.27 19.31
C SER A 217 10.69 -12.82 20.22
N LYS A 218 10.38 -14.13 20.20
CA LYS A 218 9.34 -14.73 21.05
C LYS A 218 9.43 -14.35 22.54
N PRO A 219 10.60 -14.37 23.19
CA PRO A 219 10.69 -13.98 24.60
C PRO A 219 10.28 -12.52 24.85
N GLN A 220 10.71 -11.62 23.96
CA GLN A 220 10.40 -10.19 24.04
C GLN A 220 8.90 -9.93 23.76
N ILE A 221 8.30 -10.66 22.82
CA ILE A 221 6.88 -10.59 22.50
C ILE A 221 6.02 -11.04 23.69
N ILE A 222 6.44 -12.08 24.42
CA ILE A 222 5.72 -12.52 25.63
C ILE A 222 5.75 -11.42 26.70
N ILE A 223 6.91 -10.81 26.93
CA ILE A 223 7.05 -9.67 27.85
C ILE A 223 6.15 -8.50 27.42
N PHE A 224 6.18 -8.13 26.14
CA PHE A 224 5.34 -7.08 25.59
C PHE A 224 3.85 -7.37 25.75
N LYS A 225 3.43 -8.61 25.45
CA LYS A 225 2.03 -9.06 25.62
C LYS A 225 1.60 -8.95 27.09
N THR A 226 2.41 -9.45 28.02
CA THR A 226 2.10 -9.39 29.45
C THR A 226 1.99 -7.94 29.93
N PHE A 227 2.91 -7.08 29.51
CA PHE A 227 2.87 -5.65 29.84
C PHE A 227 1.62 -4.97 29.28
N LEU A 228 1.24 -5.21 28.02
CA LEU A 228 0.02 -4.65 27.44
C LEU A 228 -1.25 -5.11 28.15
N ILE A 229 -1.31 -6.40 28.50
CA ILE A 229 -2.47 -6.97 29.21
C ILE A 229 -2.59 -6.35 30.61
N GLU A 230 -1.49 -6.27 31.35
CA GLU A 230 -1.45 -5.65 32.68
C GLU A 230 -1.85 -4.17 32.60
N SER A 231 -1.29 -3.44 31.63
CA SER A 231 -1.62 -2.03 31.40
C SER A 231 -3.08 -1.82 31.01
N LEU A 232 -3.70 -2.74 30.26
CA LEU A 232 -5.12 -2.67 29.92
C LEU A 232 -5.99 -2.97 31.14
N PHE A 233 -5.62 -3.97 31.96
CA PHE A 233 -6.38 -4.33 33.16
C PHE A 233 -6.31 -3.28 34.26
N SER A 234 -5.19 -2.55 34.36
CA SER A 234 -5.02 -1.47 35.34
C SER A 234 -5.89 -0.23 35.05
N LEU A 235 -6.46 -0.11 33.85
CA LEU A 235 -7.33 1.02 33.49
C LEU A 235 -8.72 0.91 34.12
N SER A 236 -9.43 2.04 34.21
CA SER A 236 -10.85 2.02 34.57
C SER A 236 -11.70 1.35 33.48
N GLU A 237 -12.83 0.75 33.87
CA GLU A 237 -13.76 0.12 32.91
C GLU A 237 -14.22 1.08 31.81
N THR A 238 -14.40 2.36 32.17
CA THR A 238 -14.75 3.41 31.21
C THR A 238 -13.65 3.66 30.18
N THR A 239 -12.38 3.71 30.62
CA THR A 239 -11.24 3.95 29.72
C THR A 239 -10.98 2.75 28.82
N LYS A 240 -11.17 1.52 29.32
CA LYS A 240 -11.10 0.29 28.51
C LYS A 240 -12.10 0.34 27.36
N CYS A 241 -13.35 0.70 27.65
CA CYS A 241 -14.39 0.82 26.62
C CYS A 241 -14.10 1.97 25.65
N PHE A 242 -13.63 3.12 26.14
CA PHE A 242 -13.24 4.24 25.29
C PHE A 242 -12.15 3.83 24.27
N PHE A 243 -11.05 3.22 24.73
CA PHE A 243 -10.00 2.76 23.80
C PHE A 243 -10.52 1.71 22.83
N LEU A 244 -11.39 0.81 23.30
CA LEU A 244 -11.98 -0.21 22.46
C LEU A 244 -12.83 0.39 21.33
N ILE A 245 -13.70 1.36 21.64
CA ILE A 245 -14.52 2.08 20.65
C ILE A 245 -13.61 2.88 19.71
N PHE A 246 -12.65 3.63 20.26
CA PHE A 246 -11.71 4.42 19.48
C PHE A 246 -10.92 3.58 18.47
N PHE A 247 -10.36 2.44 18.90
CA PHE A 247 -9.65 1.54 17.99
C PHE A 247 -10.57 0.86 16.98
N LEU A 248 -11.81 0.54 17.37
CA LEU A 248 -12.80 -0.01 16.45
C LEU A 248 -13.10 0.99 15.32
N ASP A 249 -13.44 2.22 15.67
CA ASP A 249 -13.78 3.26 14.69
C ASP A 249 -12.60 3.57 13.76
N LEU A 250 -11.37 3.56 14.30
CA LEU A 250 -10.14 3.75 13.54
C LEU A 250 -9.82 2.59 12.58
N LEU A 251 -10.03 1.34 12.99
CA LEU A 251 -9.71 0.15 12.19
C LEU A 251 -10.76 -0.15 11.11
N VAL A 252 -12.04 0.05 11.42
CA VAL A 252 -13.12 -0.27 10.49
C VAL A 252 -13.23 0.80 9.38
N GLY A 253 -12.84 2.04 9.66
CA GLY A 253 -12.54 3.02 8.62
C GLY A 253 -13.76 3.43 7.78
N PHE A 254 -14.96 3.48 8.37
CA PHE A 254 -16.20 3.90 7.69
C PHE A 254 -16.22 5.36 7.22
N HIS A 255 -15.25 6.17 7.64
CA HIS A 255 -15.31 7.61 7.42
C HIS A 255 -15.08 8.05 5.97
N SER A 256 -14.63 7.16 5.07
CA SER A 256 -14.73 7.41 3.63
C SER A 256 -14.59 6.15 2.79
N SER A 257 -15.56 5.91 1.91
CA SER A 257 -15.44 4.94 0.80
C SER A 257 -14.19 5.21 -0.05
N LYS A 258 -13.76 6.47 -0.14
CA LYS A 258 -12.56 6.88 -0.89
C LYS A 258 -11.28 6.31 -0.30
N SER A 259 -11.19 6.15 1.03
CA SER A 259 -10.01 5.55 1.68
C SER A 259 -9.81 4.11 1.25
N TRP A 260 -10.90 3.35 1.16
CA TRP A 260 -10.88 1.97 0.68
C TRP A 260 -10.55 1.89 -0.82
N GLU A 261 -11.07 2.82 -1.63
CA GLU A 261 -10.75 2.90 -3.06
C GLU A 261 -9.24 3.11 -3.27
N VAL A 262 -8.65 4.12 -2.60
CA VAL A 262 -7.22 4.43 -2.70
C VAL A 262 -6.37 3.28 -2.17
N PHE A 263 -6.78 2.65 -1.07
CA PHE A 263 -6.07 1.49 -0.50
C PHE A 263 -6.05 0.30 -1.46
N LEU A 264 -7.20 -0.04 -2.05
CA LEU A 264 -7.27 -1.11 -3.05
C LEU A 264 -6.46 -0.75 -4.29
N GLN A 265 -6.59 0.47 -4.81
CA GLN A 265 -5.82 0.90 -5.98
C GLN A 265 -4.31 0.77 -5.72
N PHE A 266 -3.84 1.20 -4.55
CA PHE A 266 -2.45 1.03 -4.13
C PHE A 266 -2.01 -0.45 -4.13
N ILE A 267 -2.81 -1.36 -3.55
CA ILE A 267 -2.47 -2.80 -3.52
C ILE A 267 -2.42 -3.38 -4.93
N PHE A 268 -3.44 -3.11 -5.75
CA PHE A 268 -3.53 -3.69 -7.09
C PHE A 268 -2.41 -3.17 -8.00
N GLU A 269 -2.10 -1.86 -7.95
CA GLU A 269 -0.99 -1.28 -8.69
C GLU A 269 0.36 -1.83 -8.22
N HIS A 270 0.55 -1.98 -6.91
CA HIS A 270 1.78 -2.50 -6.32
C HIS A 270 2.11 -3.92 -6.79
N PHE A 271 1.09 -4.78 -6.90
CA PHE A 271 1.24 -6.15 -7.42
C PHE A 271 1.10 -6.27 -8.94
N GLY A 272 0.71 -5.21 -9.64
CA GLY A 272 0.53 -5.20 -11.10
C GLY A 272 -0.77 -5.84 -11.60
N PHE A 273 -1.81 -5.88 -10.78
CA PHE A 273 -3.12 -6.44 -11.13
C PHE A 273 -4.07 -5.41 -11.74
N GLN A 274 -4.97 -5.88 -12.62
CA GLN A 274 -6.03 -5.05 -13.18
C GLN A 274 -7.04 -4.64 -12.11
N ILE A 275 -7.34 -3.36 -12.08
CA ILE A 275 -8.40 -2.80 -11.26
C ILE A 275 -9.72 -2.85 -12.04
N ASN A 276 -10.65 -3.71 -11.61
CA ASN A 276 -12.02 -3.67 -12.09
C ASN A 276 -12.84 -2.74 -11.17
N GLN A 277 -13.39 -1.66 -11.73
CA GLN A 277 -14.21 -0.70 -10.99
C GLN A 277 -15.42 -1.37 -10.31
N ASN A 278 -16.02 -2.37 -10.96
CA ASN A 278 -17.14 -3.11 -10.37
C ASN A 278 -16.71 -3.91 -9.13
N PHE A 279 -15.50 -4.46 -9.13
CA PHE A 279 -14.95 -5.15 -7.97
C PHE A 279 -14.68 -4.18 -6.82
N ILE A 280 -14.14 -2.99 -7.12
CA ILE A 280 -13.92 -1.96 -6.09
C ILE A 280 -15.24 -1.58 -5.43
N PHE A 281 -16.28 -1.27 -6.20
CA PHE A 281 -17.58 -0.88 -5.63
C PHE A 281 -18.23 -2.02 -4.82
N PHE A 282 -18.13 -3.26 -5.30
CA PHE A 282 -18.59 -4.42 -4.54
C PHE A 282 -17.83 -4.59 -3.21
N PHE A 283 -16.51 -4.44 -3.23
CA PHE A 283 -15.67 -4.55 -2.03
C PHE A 283 -16.00 -3.45 -1.03
N ILE A 284 -16.02 -2.18 -1.47
CA ILE A 284 -16.29 -1.00 -0.63
C ILE A 284 -17.67 -1.07 0.02
N SER A 285 -18.66 -1.65 -0.66
CA SER A 285 -20.01 -1.79 -0.12
C SER A 285 -20.16 -2.95 0.88
N THR A 286 -19.43 -4.06 0.68
CA THR A 286 -19.63 -5.28 1.47
C THR A 286 -18.61 -5.44 2.58
N PHE A 287 -17.33 -5.23 2.29
CA PHE A 287 -16.23 -5.58 3.18
C PHE A 287 -16.18 -4.72 4.46
N PRO A 288 -16.30 -3.38 4.41
CA PRO A 288 -16.28 -2.56 5.63
C PRO A 288 -17.44 -2.90 6.57
N VAL A 289 -18.65 -3.10 6.03
CA VAL A 289 -19.83 -3.50 6.80
C VAL A 289 -19.64 -4.88 7.44
N PHE A 290 -19.11 -5.83 6.67
CA PHE A 290 -18.81 -7.17 7.18
C PHE A 290 -17.77 -7.13 8.31
N LEU A 291 -16.67 -6.40 8.11
CA LEU A 291 -15.60 -6.25 9.08
C LEU A 291 -16.10 -5.60 10.39
N ASP A 292 -16.97 -4.60 10.31
CA ASP A 292 -17.65 -4.02 11.48
C ASP A 292 -18.45 -5.05 12.28
N THR A 293 -19.29 -5.83 11.59
CA THR A 293 -20.11 -6.84 12.26
C THR A 293 -19.28 -7.91 12.95
N ILE A 294 -18.17 -8.34 12.34
CA ILE A 294 -17.22 -9.28 12.95
C ILE A 294 -16.59 -8.67 14.19
N PHE A 295 -16.09 -7.43 14.10
CA PHE A 295 -15.42 -6.81 15.24
C PHE A 295 -16.38 -6.55 16.39
N LYS A 296 -17.58 -6.02 16.13
CA LYS A 296 -18.64 -5.85 17.14
C LYS A 296 -18.98 -7.18 17.82
N TYR A 297 -19.15 -8.24 17.04
CA TYR A 297 -19.42 -9.58 17.59
C TYR A 297 -18.25 -10.11 18.44
N TRP A 298 -17.02 -9.98 17.94
CA TRP A 298 -15.84 -10.46 18.65
C TRP A 298 -15.64 -9.70 19.96
N ILE A 299 -15.77 -8.38 19.94
CA ILE A 299 -15.76 -7.51 21.12
C ILE A 299 -16.81 -7.96 22.13
N PHE A 300 -18.06 -8.10 21.71
CA PHE A 300 -19.15 -8.50 22.60
C PHE A 300 -18.88 -9.86 23.26
N ARG A 301 -18.40 -10.84 22.48
CA ARG A 301 -18.07 -12.16 23.00
C ARG A 301 -16.86 -12.13 23.94
N TYR A 302 -15.85 -11.33 23.62
CA TYR A 302 -14.63 -11.23 24.42
C TYR A 302 -14.87 -10.51 25.75
N LEU A 303 -15.55 -9.35 25.72
CA LEU A 303 -15.90 -8.59 26.91
C LEU A 303 -16.81 -9.39 27.85
N ASN A 304 -17.83 -10.09 27.34
CA ASN A 304 -18.70 -10.95 28.16
C ASN A 304 -17.93 -12.07 28.88
N LYS A 305 -16.82 -12.56 28.30
CA LYS A 305 -16.01 -13.61 28.91
C LYS A 305 -15.12 -13.09 30.05
N ILE A 306 -14.69 -11.83 29.97
CA ILE A 306 -13.72 -11.24 30.91
C ILE A 306 -14.41 -10.46 32.03
N SER A 307 -15.38 -9.62 31.68
CA SER A 307 -16.02 -8.71 32.62
C SER A 307 -17.39 -8.26 32.09
N PRO A 308 -18.49 -8.82 32.62
CA PRO A 308 -19.85 -8.44 32.25
C PRO A 308 -20.16 -6.96 32.55
N SER A 309 -19.51 -6.36 33.56
CA SER A 309 -19.67 -4.93 33.88
C SER A 309 -19.08 -4.01 32.81
N THR A 310 -18.01 -4.43 32.12
CA THR A 310 -17.44 -3.71 30.99
C THR A 310 -18.42 -3.69 29.81
N VAL A 311 -19.16 -4.78 29.60
CA VAL A 311 -20.19 -4.86 28.55
C VAL A 311 -21.33 -3.88 28.82
N ALA A 312 -21.84 -3.83 30.06
CA ALA A 312 -22.88 -2.87 30.43
C ALA A 312 -22.41 -1.41 30.25
N THR A 313 -21.15 -1.13 30.60
CA THR A 313 -20.55 0.20 30.43
C THR A 313 -20.35 0.54 28.95
N TYR A 314 -19.92 -0.42 28.12
CA TYR A 314 -19.78 -0.28 26.68
C TYR A 314 -21.13 -0.01 26.00
N GLN A 315 -22.18 -0.73 26.38
CA GLN A 315 -23.54 -0.50 25.90
C GLN A 315 -24.02 0.91 26.26
N ALA A 316 -23.85 1.31 27.52
CA ALA A 316 -24.19 2.65 27.98
C ALA A 316 -23.38 3.80 27.32
N MET A 317 -22.26 3.50 26.65
CA MET A 317 -21.47 4.49 25.90
C MET A 317 -21.82 4.56 24.41
N ILE A 318 -22.43 3.51 23.86
CA ILE A 318 -22.78 3.43 22.43
C ILE A 318 -24.26 3.78 22.20
N GLU A 319 -25.11 3.49 23.18
CA GLU A 319 -26.54 3.80 23.19
C GLU A 319 -26.81 5.27 23.57
#